data_AF-A0A497QNH3-F1
#
_entry.id   AF-A0A497QNH3-F1
#
_cell.length_a   1.000
_cell.length_b   1.000
_cell.length_c   1.000
_cell.angle_alpha   90.00
_cell.angle_beta   90.00
_cell.angle_gamma   90.00
#
_symmetry.space_group_name_H-M   'P 1'
#
loop_
_entity.id
_entity.type
_entity.pdbx_description
1 polymer ?
#
loop_
_entity_poly.entity_id
_entity_poly.type
_entity_poly.pdbx_seq_one_letter_code
_entity_poly.pdbx_strand_id
1 'polypeptide(L)'
;MAYRKDLLTVSYHYDDDSGIYSVGEIDFGISAELSEYIRRYGKKGVRDILYTLSYLMHEVLVEEGKAMKEAILDKYAGRSYGVNNEPRT
;
A
#
# COMPACT_ATOMS: atom_id res chain seq x y z
N MET A 1 31.17 10.05 0.95
CA MET A 1 30.42 8.95 0.31
C MET A 1 29.23 8.61 1.18
N ALA A 2 28.01 8.67 0.64
CA ALA A 2 26.83 8.15 1.33
C ALA A 2 26.62 6.70 0.89
N TYR A 3 26.39 5.80 1.85
CA TYR A 3 26.02 4.41 1.55
C TYR A 3 24.55 4.22 1.94
N ARG A 4 23.82 3.47 1.11
CA ARG A 4 22.45 3.05 1.39
C ARG A 4 22.51 1.67 2.03
N LYS A 5 21.77 1.47 3.12
CA LYS A 5 21.57 0.16 3.75
C LYS A 5 20.06 0.00 3.97
N ASP A 6 19.50 -1.08 3.42
CA ASP A 6 18.08 -1.36 3.56
C ASP A 6 17.84 -1.96 4.96
N LEU A 7 16.88 -1.38 5.70
CA LEU A 7 16.56 -1.77 7.07
C LEU A 7 15.30 -2.64 7.16
N LEU A 8 14.46 -2.57 6.14
CA LEU A 8 13.21 -3.31 5.98
C LEU A 8 13.20 -3.90 4.58
N THR A 9 13.00 -5.20 4.48
CA THR A 9 12.88 -5.90 3.19
C THR A 9 11.55 -6.64 3.20
N VAL A 10 10.72 -6.42 2.17
CA VAL A 10 9.49 -7.17 1.97
C VAL A 10 9.76 -8.22 0.89
N SER A 11 9.62 -9.48 1.24
CA SER A 11 9.72 -10.60 0.30
C SER A 11 8.34 -10.92 -0.26
N TYR A 12 8.25 -11.18 -1.56
CA TYR A 12 7.04 -11.66 -2.21
C TYR A 12 7.35 -12.92 -3.02
N HIS A 13 6.33 -13.74 -3.21
CA HIS A 13 6.37 -14.90 -4.09
C HIS A 13 5.76 -14.50 -5.43
N TYR A 14 6.45 -14.86 -6.51
CA TYR A 14 5.96 -14.74 -7.87
C TYR A 14 5.68 -16.15 -8.40
N ASP A 15 4.48 -16.36 -8.92
CA ASP A 15 4.10 -17.59 -9.61
C ASP A 15 4.18 -17.33 -11.13
N ASP A 16 5.14 -17.97 -11.79
CA ASP A 16 5.41 -17.82 -13.22
C ASP A 16 4.22 -18.29 -14.09
N ASP A 17 3.42 -19.26 -13.61
CA ASP A 17 2.32 -19.85 -14.38
C ASP A 17 1.06 -18.98 -14.34
N SER A 18 0.77 -18.34 -13.20
CA SER A 18 -0.40 -17.46 -13.04
C SER A 18 -0.08 -15.97 -13.23
N GLY A 19 1.20 -15.59 -13.20
CA GLY A 19 1.65 -14.20 -13.24
C GLY A 19 1.28 -13.40 -11.98
N ILE A 20 0.83 -14.09 -10.92
CA ILE A 20 0.34 -13.46 -9.69
C ILE A 20 1.52 -13.23 -8.74
N TYR A 21 1.59 -12.01 -8.23
CA TYR A 21 2.44 -11.65 -7.09
C TYR A 21 1.63 -11.87 -5.81
N SER A 22 2.14 -12.71 -4.91
CA SER A 22 1.54 -12.92 -3.61
C SER A 22 2.56 -12.63 -2.51
N VAL A 23 2.14 -11.90 -1.49
CA VAL A 23 2.91 -11.83 -0.25
C VAL A 23 2.70 -13.16 0.45
N GLY A 24 3.63 -14.11 0.24
CA GLY A 24 3.50 -15.48 0.75
C GLY A 24 3.62 -15.54 2.27
N GLU A 25 4.50 -14.72 2.86
CA GLU A 25 4.65 -14.57 4.30
C GLU A 25 5.21 -13.16 4.58
N ILE A 26 4.59 -12.40 5.49
CA ILE A 26 5.22 -11.21 6.05
C ILE A 26 6.03 -11.70 7.25
N ASP A 27 7.31 -11.98 7.05
CA ASP A 27 8.21 -12.22 8.17
C ASP A 27 8.40 -10.89 8.92
N PHE A 28 7.66 -10.72 10.02
CA PHE A 28 7.81 -9.59 10.94
C PHE A 28 9.07 -9.70 11.80
N GLY A 29 9.93 -10.71 11.57
CA GLY A 29 11.22 -10.85 12.21
C GLY A 29 12.01 -9.55 12.12
N ILE A 30 12.37 -9.00 13.28
CA ILE A 30 13.28 -7.85 13.34
C ILE A 30 14.61 -8.35 12.80
N SER A 31 14.98 -7.94 11.58
CA SER A 31 16.25 -8.30 10.97
C SER A 31 17.42 -7.92 11.89
N ALA A 32 18.56 -8.60 11.73
CA ALA A 32 19.76 -8.27 12.49
C ALA A 32 20.16 -6.80 12.27
N GLU A 33 19.98 -6.30 11.04
CA GLU A 33 20.21 -4.92 10.64
C GLU A 33 19.28 -3.94 11.33
N LEU A 34 17.97 -4.24 11.39
CA LEU A 34 16.99 -3.41 12.08
C LEU A 34 17.24 -3.39 13.59
N SER A 35 17.59 -4.55 14.16
CA SER A 35 17.98 -4.70 15.56
C SER A 35 19.21 -3.86 15.91
N GLU A 36 20.24 -3.90 15.07
CA GLU A 36 21.47 -3.12 15.26
C GLU A 36 21.21 -1.62 15.11
N TYR A 37 20.36 -1.22 14.15
CA TYR A 37 19.93 0.17 13.99
C TYR A 37 19.20 0.68 15.23
N ILE A 38 18.23 -0.07 15.75
CA ILE A 38 17.50 0.28 16.98
C ILE A 38 18.46 0.37 18.17
N ARG A 39 19.42 -0.56 18.28
CA ARG A 39 20.43 -0.53 19.34
C ARG A 39 21.31 0.72 19.25
N ARG A 40 21.71 1.11 18.03
CA ARG A 40 22.58 2.27 17.78
C ARG A 40 21.89 3.61 17.99
N TYR A 41 20.64 3.74 17.56
CA TYR A 41 19.92 5.02 17.50
C TYR A 41 18.80 5.15 18.55
N GLY A 42 18.53 4.09 19.33
CA GLY A 42 17.60 4.07 20.44
C GLY A 42 16.19 4.55 20.07
N LYS A 43 15.58 5.34 20.96
CA LYS A 43 14.21 5.86 20.79
C LYS A 43 14.02 6.67 19.49
N LYS A 44 15.06 7.40 19.05
CA LYS A 44 15.02 8.15 17.80
C LYS A 44 14.92 7.20 16.61
N GLY A 45 15.78 6.18 16.56
CA GLY A 45 15.75 5.16 15.50
C GLY A 45 14.40 4.46 15.41
N VAL A 46 13.81 4.10 16.55
CA VAL A 46 12.46 3.51 16.61
C VAL A 46 11.40 4.46 16.04
N ARG A 47 11.41 5.74 16.41
CA ARG A 47 10.46 6.73 15.88
C ARG A 47 10.60 6.90 14.37
N ASP A 48 11.83 6.99 13.88
CA ASP A 48 12.09 7.17 12.45
C ASP A 48 11.48 6.01 11.64
N ILE A 49 11.68 4.75 12.09
CA ILE A 49 11.08 3.56 11.47
C ILE A 49 9.54 3.62 11.50
N LEU A 50 8.95 3.91 12.66
CA LEU A 50 7.49 3.94 12.82
C LEU A 50 6.85 5.03 11.97
N TYR A 51 7.49 6.20 11.84
CA TYR A 51 6.99 7.26 10.97
C TYR A 51 7.00 6.85 9.50
N THR A 52 8.08 6.21 9.03
CA THR A 52 8.14 5.70 7.66
C THR A 52 7.07 4.64 7.40
N LEU A 53 6.88 3.69 8.32
CA LEU A 53 5.82 2.68 8.19
C LEU A 53 4.42 3.30 8.19
N SER A 54 4.17 4.30 9.04
CA SER A 54 2.88 5.00 9.09
C SER A 54 2.60 5.77 7.80
N TYR A 55 3.63 6.39 7.22
CA TYR A 55 3.52 7.06 5.93
C TYR A 55 3.21 6.07 4.80
N LEU A 56 3.94 4.95 4.73
CA LEU A 56 3.67 3.91 3.73
C LEU A 56 2.25 3.34 3.86
N MET A 57 1.79 3.09 5.08
CA MET A 57 0.41 2.66 5.33
C MET A 57 -0.61 3.68 4.79
N HIS A 58 -0.39 4.98 5.04
CA HIS A 58 -1.26 6.03 4.53
C HIS A 58 -1.31 6.03 3.00
N GLU A 59 -0.16 5.96 2.32
CA GLU A 59 -0.12 5.97 0.86
C GLU A 59 -0.87 4.78 0.24
N VAL A 60 -0.69 3.58 0.80
CA VAL A 60 -1.42 2.39 0.34
C VAL A 60 -2.93 2.56 0.47
N LEU A 61 -3.41 3.06 1.62
CA LEU A 61 -4.84 3.29 1.85
C LEU A 61 -5.44 4.34 0.92
N VAL A 62 -4.66 5.38 0.58
CA VAL A 62 -5.09 6.41 -0.38
C VAL A 62 -5.24 5.82 -1.77
N GLU A 63 -4.30 5.01 -2.22
CA GLU A 63 -4.38 4.35 -3.54
C GLU A 63 -5.55 3.35 -3.61
N GLU A 64 -5.77 2.55 -2.57
CA GLU A 64 -6.97 1.69 -2.49
C GLU A 64 -8.26 2.49 -2.55
N GLY A 65 -8.34 3.62 -1.84
CA GLY A 65 -9.49 4.51 -1.86
C GLY A 65 -9.77 5.11 -3.24
N LYS A 66 -8.72 5.45 -4.00
CA LYS A 66 -8.85 5.92 -5.39
C LYS A 66 -9.37 4.81 -6.30
N ALA A 67 -8.80 3.62 -6.24
CA ALA A 67 -9.24 2.47 -7.02
C ALA A 67 -10.71 2.13 -6.76
N MET A 68 -11.14 2.17 -5.50
CA MET A 68 -12.55 1.96 -5.13
C MET A 68 -13.47 3.04 -5.71
N LYS A 69 -13.05 4.31 -5.68
CA LYS A 69 -13.82 5.42 -6.27
C LYS A 69 -13.98 5.26 -7.78
N GLU A 70 -12.92 4.87 -8.48
CA GLU A 70 -12.97 4.64 -9.94
C GLU A 70 -13.88 3.47 -10.30
N ALA A 71 -13.81 2.36 -9.57
CA ALA A 71 -14.71 1.21 -9.76
C ALA A 71 -16.19 1.57 -9.55
N ILE A 72 -16.49 2.43 -8.57
CA ILE A 72 -17.85 2.96 -8.36
C ILE A 72 -18.27 3.83 -9.54
N LEU A 73 -17.42 4.76 -9.97
CA LEU A 73 -17.75 5.66 -11.09
C LEU A 73 -18.00 4.88 -12.38
N ASP A 74 -17.18 3.88 -12.70
CA ASP A 74 -17.38 3.00 -13.86
C ASP A 74 -18.73 2.27 -13.80
N LYS A 75 -19.04 1.67 -12.63
CA LYS A 75 -20.31 0.97 -12.39
C LYS A 75 -21.55 1.86 -12.54
N TYR A 76 -21.44 3.14 -12.24
CA TYR A 76 -22.56 4.09 -12.27
C TYR A 76 -22.57 5.05 -13.47
N ALA A 77 -21.48 5.12 -14.26
CA ALA A 77 -21.38 5.95 -15.45
C ALA A 77 -22.45 5.59 -16.51
N GLY A 78 -22.87 4.32 -16.56
CA GLY A 78 -23.93 3.84 -17.45
C GLY A 78 -25.37 4.03 -16.95
N ARG A 79 -25.60 4.51 -15.72
CA ARG A 79 -26.97 4.66 -15.15
C ARG A 79 -27.61 6.04 -15.35
N SER A 80 -26.88 7.00 -15.91
CA SER A 80 -27.33 8.39 -16.00
C SER A 80 -27.82 8.76 -17.41
N TYR A 81 -28.64 7.96 -18.08
CA TYR A 81 -29.49 8.46 -19.18
C TYR A 81 -30.78 7.65 -19.25
N GLY A 82 -31.79 8.11 -18.52
CA GLY A 82 -33.13 7.49 -18.50
C GLY A 82 -34.13 8.24 -17.63
N VAL A 83 -34.06 9.57 -17.58
CA VAL A 83 -35.18 10.36 -17.07
C VAL A 83 -36.04 10.69 -18.28
N ASN A 84 -37.07 9.86 -18.50
CA ASN A 84 -38.10 10.09 -19.50
C ASN A 84 -38.82 11.41 -19.15
N ASN A 85 -38.43 12.49 -19.82
CA ASN A 85 -39.24 13.70 -19.89
C ASN A 85 -40.35 13.47 -20.92
N GLU A 86 -41.41 12.75 -20.53
CA GLU A 86 -42.65 12.80 -21.29
C GLU A 86 -43.34 14.14 -21.00
N PRO A 87 -43.69 14.94 -22.03
CA PRO A 87 -44.44 16.18 -21.83
C PRO A 87 -45.84 15.83 -21.32
N ARG A 88 -46.18 16.33 -20.13
CA ARG A 88 -47.56 16.30 -19.63
C ARG A 88 -48.42 17.19 -20.53
N THR A 89 -49.32 16.55 -21.28
CA THR A 89 -50.44 17.17 -22.00
C THR A 89 -51.46 17.79 -21.06
#